data_AF-A0A923QVY9-F1
#
_entry.id   AF-A0A923QVY9-F1
#
_cell.length_a   1.000
_cell.length_b   1.000
_cell.length_c   1.000
_cell.angle_alpha   90.00
_cell.angle_beta   90.00
_cell.angle_gamma   90.00
#
_symmetry.space_group_name_H-M   'P 1'
#
loop_
_entity.id
_entity.type
_entity.pdbx_description
1 polymer ?
#
loop_
_entity_poly.entity_id
_entity_poly.type
_entity_poly.pdbx_seq_one_letter_code
_entity_poly.pdbx_strand_id
1 'polypeptide(L)'
;MKLDIARFNLPELISGAVDTISVSDEAKGIQVSSQISPIQLEYHGDDVRIQQVYWNILTNAVKFTPPGGFISVSARLRNRAGSGAVGCEGHHRAP
;
A
#
# COMPACT_ATOMS: atom_id res chain seq x y z
N MET A 1 -24.88 5.09 6.12
CA MET A 1 -23.50 5.59 5.95
C MET A 1 -23.46 6.39 4.65
N LYS A 2 -23.12 7.67 4.73
CA LYS A 2 -23.01 8.55 3.56
C LYS A 2 -21.53 8.63 3.20
N LEU A 3 -21.21 8.51 1.91
CA LEU A 3 -19.86 8.75 1.40
C LEU A 3 -19.68 10.24 1.17
N ASP A 4 -18.54 10.77 1.60
CA ASP A 4 -18.13 12.12 1.24
C ASP A 4 -17.16 12.04 0.06
N ILE A 5 -17.61 12.42 -1.13
CA ILE A 5 -16.84 12.23 -2.37
C ILE A 5 -16.09 13.51 -2.68
N ALA A 6 -14.77 13.45 -2.61
CA ALA A 6 -13.88 14.55 -2.93
C ALA A 6 -12.74 14.10 -3.85
N ARG A 7 -12.06 15.08 -4.45
CA ARG A 7 -10.81 14.84 -5.18
C ARG A 7 -9.70 14.55 -4.19
N PHE A 8 -8.88 13.55 -4.47
CA PHE A 8 -7.73 13.22 -3.62
C PHE A 8 -6.54 12.68 -4.43
N ASN A 9 -5.35 12.71 -3.83
CA ASN A 9 -4.12 12.19 -4.39
C ASN A 9 -3.83 10.80 -3.78
N LEU A 10 -4.10 9.74 -4.55
CA LEU A 10 -3.92 8.37 -4.09
C LEU A 10 -2.45 8.03 -3.77
N PRO A 11 -1.44 8.37 -4.61
CA PRO A 11 -0.04 8.20 -4.25
C PRO A 11 0.35 8.82 -2.90
N GLU A 12 -0.07 10.05 -2.62
CA GLU A 12 0.23 10.73 -1.35
C GLU A 12 -0.44 10.03 -0.16
N LEU A 13 -1.71 9.63 -0.32
CA LEU A 13 -2.46 8.92 0.71
C LEU A 13 -1.79 7.58 1.08
N ILE A 14 -1.36 6.81 0.08
CA ILE A 14 -0.66 5.54 0.32
C ILE A 14 0.72 5.81 0.96
N SER A 15 1.46 6.82 0.49
CA SER A 15 2.79 7.15 1.02
C SER A 15 2.71 7.52 2.50
N GLY A 16 1.78 8.40 2.89
CA GLY A 16 1.60 8.81 4.28
C GLY A 16 1.18 7.64 5.19
N ALA A 17 0.39 6.70 4.67
CA ALA A 17 0.06 5.49 5.41
C ALA A 17 1.31 4.63 5.67
N VAL A 18 2.14 4.39 4.64
CA VAL A 18 3.40 3.63 4.76
C VAL A 18 4.35 4.28 5.75
N ASP A 19 4.56 5.60 5.66
CA ASP A 19 5.49 6.34 6.53
C ASP A 19 5.13 6.16 8.01
N THR A 20 3.83 6.21 8.33
CA THR A 20 3.34 6.05 9.71
C THR A 20 3.72 4.68 10.30
N ILE A 21 3.78 3.64 9.47
CA ILE A 21 4.05 2.27 9.91
C ILE A 21 5.54 1.99 9.94
N SER A 22 6.29 2.50 8.96
CA SER A 22 7.75 2.42 8.95
C SER A 22 8.35 2.97 10.25
N VAL A 23 7.80 4.06 10.77
CA VAL A 23 8.22 4.66 12.06
C VAL A 23 7.82 3.79 13.27
N SER A 24 6.71 3.08 13.20
CA SER A 24 6.11 2.40 14.36
C SER A 24 6.74 1.03 14.68
N ASP A 25 7.42 0.38 13.73
CA ASP A 25 7.85 -1.01 13.87
C ASP A 25 9.37 -1.25 13.72
N GLU A 26 10.19 -0.19 13.86
CA GLU A 26 11.64 -0.34 14.04
C GLU A 26 11.97 -1.30 15.20
N ALA A 27 11.15 -1.29 16.25
CA ALA A 27 11.33 -2.13 17.44
C ALA A 27 11.23 -3.64 17.18
N LYS A 28 10.55 -4.08 16.11
CA LYS A 28 10.48 -5.50 15.69
C LYS A 28 11.53 -5.87 14.65
N GLY A 29 12.33 -4.91 14.19
CA GLY A 29 13.25 -5.09 13.07
C GLY A 29 12.54 -5.45 11.76
N ILE A 30 11.27 -5.07 11.60
CA ILE A 30 10.53 -5.30 10.37
C ILE A 30 10.96 -4.24 9.36
N GLN A 31 11.43 -4.68 8.20
CA GLN A 31 11.81 -3.77 7.13
C GLN A 31 10.62 -3.52 6.20
N VAL A 32 10.30 -2.25 5.98
CA VAL A 32 9.23 -1.82 5.08
C VAL A 32 9.85 -1.16 3.86
N SER A 33 9.39 -1.54 2.66
CA SER A 33 9.79 -0.93 1.39
C SER A 33 8.57 -0.51 0.59
N SER A 34 8.64 0.65 -0.06
CA SER A 34 7.57 1.16 -0.90
C SER A 34 8.05 1.52 -2.30
N GLN A 35 7.23 1.16 -3.30
CA GLN A 35 7.41 1.50 -4.71
C GLN A 35 6.09 2.03 -5.26
N ILE A 36 5.87 3.32 -5.06
CA ILE A 36 4.66 4.02 -5.48
C ILE A 36 5.01 4.80 -6.74
N SER A 37 4.50 4.34 -7.88
CA SER A 37 4.71 5.04 -9.15
C SER A 37 4.04 6.43 -9.09
N PRO A 38 4.62 7.46 -9.70
CA PRO A 38 3.96 8.75 -9.85
C PRO A 38 2.76 8.57 -10.79
N ILE A 39 1.58 8.38 -10.21
CA ILE A 39 0.33 8.19 -10.96
C ILE A 39 -0.37 9.55 -11.02
N GLN A 40 -0.29 10.20 -12.19
CA GLN A 40 -0.98 11.47 -12.46
C GLN A 40 -2.41 11.19 -12.93
N LEU A 41 -3.26 10.73 -12.00
CA LEU A 41 -4.69 10.53 -12.23
C LEU A 41 -5.51 11.33 -11.21
N GLU A 42 -6.65 11.83 -11.66
CA GLU A 42 -7.63 12.44 -10.76
C GLU A 42 -8.50 11.33 -10.15
N TYR A 43 -8.43 11.17 -8.83
CA TYR A 43 -9.25 10.22 -8.09
C TYR A 43 -10.39 10.94 -7.37
N HIS A 44 -11.58 10.35 -7.39
CA HIS A 44 -12.75 10.82 -6.67
C HIS A 44 -13.23 9.74 -5.72
N GLY A 45 -13.36 10.08 -4.44
CA GLY A 45 -13.74 9.12 -3.41
C GLY A 45 -13.74 9.74 -2.03
N ASP A 46 -14.07 8.92 -1.04
CA ASP A 46 -13.95 9.26 0.38
C ASP A 46 -12.54 8.90 0.84
N ASP A 47 -11.67 9.91 0.84
CA ASP A 47 -10.25 9.80 1.17
C ASP A 47 -10.03 9.24 2.58
N VAL A 48 -10.82 9.68 3.56
CA VAL A 48 -10.79 9.18 4.94
C VAL A 48 -11.09 7.68 4.97
N ARG A 49 -12.11 7.23 4.26
CA ARG A 49 -12.46 5.79 4.20
C ARG A 49 -11.40 4.99 3.46
N ILE A 50 -10.85 5.51 2.38
CA ILE A 50 -9.79 4.86 1.61
C ILE A 50 -8.52 4.72 2.45
N GLN A 51 -8.12 5.79 3.15
CA GLN A 51 -7.00 5.77 4.10
C GLN A 51 -7.21 4.71 5.19
N GLN A 52 -8.42 4.61 5.74
CA GLN A 52 -8.75 3.59 6.73
C GLN A 52 -8.56 2.17 6.19
N VAL A 53 -8.92 1.91 4.93
CA VAL A 53 -8.69 0.60 4.29
C VAL A 53 -7.20 0.29 4.22
N TYR A 54 -6.38 1.22 3.73
CA TYR A 54 -4.92 1.02 3.66
C TYR A 54 -4.31 0.81 5.05
N TRP A 55 -4.74 1.59 6.04
CA TRP A 55 -4.30 1.45 7.42
C TRP A 55 -4.59 0.05 7.96
N ASN A 56 -5.81 -0.46 7.76
CA ASN A 56 -6.20 -1.80 8.21
C ASN A 56 -5.36 -2.90 7.56
N ILE A 57 -5.09 -2.78 6.26
CA ILE A 57 -4.28 -3.78 5.55
C ILE A 57 -2.85 -3.77 6.08
N LEU A 58 -2.26 -2.58 6.23
CA LEU A 58 -0.86 -2.45 6.58
C LEU A 58 -0.58 -2.76 8.06
N THR A 59 -1.49 -2.37 8.97
CA THR A 59 -1.40 -2.77 10.38
C THR A 59 -1.53 -4.28 10.54
N ASN A 60 -2.36 -4.93 9.72
CA ASN A 60 -2.40 -6.39 9.65
C ASN A 60 -1.07 -6.96 9.13
N ALA A 61 -0.50 -6.38 8.07
CA ALA A 61 0.79 -6.81 7.55
C ALA A 61 1.87 -6.78 8.63
N VAL A 62 1.96 -5.71 9.41
CA VAL A 62 2.85 -5.63 10.59
C VAL A 62 2.54 -6.67 11.64
N LYS A 63 1.26 -6.78 12.04
CA LYS A 63 0.84 -7.67 13.13
C LYS A 63 1.21 -9.13 12.86
N PHE A 64 1.12 -9.54 11.59
CA PHE A 64 1.32 -10.92 11.17
C PHE A 64 2.71 -11.17 10.55
N THR A 65 3.54 -10.15 10.40
CA THR A 65 4.94 -10.33 9.98
C THR A 65 5.79 -10.64 11.20
N PRO A 66 6.52 -11.77 11.23
CA PRO A 66 7.45 -12.08 12.31
C PRO A 66 8.55 -11.01 12.46
N PRO A 67 9.16 -10.88 13.64
CA PRO A 67 10.33 -10.02 13.83
C PRO A 67 11.44 -10.32 12.82
N GLY A 68 12.10 -9.28 12.30
CA GLY A 68 13.09 -9.41 11.22
C GLY A 68 12.51 -9.67 9.83
N GLY A 69 11.17 -9.67 9.68
CA GLY A 69 10.50 -9.88 8.41
C GLY A 69 10.50 -8.65 7.49
N PHE A 70 9.85 -8.79 6.33
CA PHE A 70 9.83 -7.78 5.29
C PHE A 70 8.43 -7.54 4.73
N ILE A 71 8.07 -6.26 4.57
CA ILE A 71 6.81 -5.82 3.97
C ILE A 71 7.13 -4.97 2.75
N SER A 72 6.49 -5.29 1.62
CA SER A 72 6.61 -4.53 0.37
C SER A 72 5.27 -3.95 -0.04
N VAL A 73 5.24 -2.65 -0.33
CA VAL A 73 4.07 -1.93 -0.80
C VAL A 73 4.34 -1.40 -2.20
N SER A 74 3.48 -1.71 -3.17
CA SER A 74 3.62 -1.17 -4.52
C SER A 74 2.31 -0.63 -5.06
N ALA A 75 2.39 0.49 -5.78
CA ALA A 75 1.26 1.08 -6.48
C ALA A 75 1.69 1.43 -7.91
N ARG A 76 0.98 0.85 -8.88
CA ARG A 76 1.25 1.04 -10.31
C ARG A 76 -0.05 1.15 -11.08
N LEU A 77 -0.10 2.05 -12.05
CA LEU A 77 -1.21 2.10 -13.00
C LEU A 77 -1.11 0.88 -13.92
N ARG A 78 -2.08 -0.02 -13.83
CA ARG A 78 -2.18 -1.16 -14.74
C ARG A 78 -3.03 -0.78 -15.94
N ASN A 79 -2.40 -0.48 -17.07
CA ASN A 79 -3.12 -0.38 -18.33
C ASN A 79 -3.71 -1.76 -18.67
N ARG A 80 -5.05 -1.84 -18.81
CA ARG A 80 -5.70 -3.00 -19.42
C ARG A 80 -5.47 -2.94 -20.93
N ALA A 81 -4.26 -3.25 -21.36
CA ALA A 81 -4.01 -3.63 -22.74
C ALA A 81 -4.21 -5.16 -22.85
N GLY A 82 -5.39 -5.58 -23.30
CA GLY A 82 -5.66 -6.97 -23.72
C GLY A 82 -5.79 -8.02 -22.60
N SER A 83 -6.68 -8.98 -22.81
CA SER A 83 -6.84 -10.17 -21.98
C SER A 83 -5.54 -10.95 -21.80
N GLY A 84 -5.32 -11.45 -20.58
CA GLY A 84 -4.48 -12.63 -20.35
C GLY A 84 -3.02 -12.39 -19.94
N ALA A 85 -2.79 -11.90 -18.72
CA ALA A 85 -1.59 -12.26 -17.96
C ALA A 85 -1.85 -12.10 -16.46
N VAL A 86 -1.96 -13.23 -15.77
CA VAL A 86 -1.85 -13.31 -14.31
C VAL A 86 -0.36 -13.50 -14.03
N GLY A 87 0.34 -12.41 -13.73
CA GLY A 87 1.71 -12.46 -13.22
C GLY A 87 1.67 -12.48 -11.71
N CYS A 88 1.86 -13.65 -11.11
CA CYS A 88 2.14 -13.75 -9.68
C CYS A 88 3.64 -13.51 -9.47
N GLU A 89 4.02 -12.29 -9.10
CA GLU A 89 5.38 -11.99 -8.64
C GLU A 89 5.51 -12.44 -7.18
N GLY A 90 5.78 -13.74 -6.98
CA GLY A 90 6.25 -14.25 -5.70
C GLY A 90 7.72 -13.88 -5.51
N HIS A 91 7.99 -12.88 -4.66
CA HIS A 91 9.34 -12.66 -4.15
C HIS A 91 9.67 -13.73 -3.11
N HIS A 92 10.04 -14.93 -3.57
CA HIS A 92 10.75 -15.88 -2.74
C HIS A 92 12.23 -15.49 -2.73
N ARG A 93 12.62 -14.71 -1.72
CA ARG A 93 14.04 -14.62 -1.35
C ARG A 93 14.30 -15.76 -0.37
N ALA A 94 14.91 -16.83 -0.86
CA ALA A 94 15.47 -17.92 -0.06
C ALA A 94 16.99 -17.69 0.11
N PRO A 95 17.62 -18.34 1.09
CA PRO A 95 18.47 -17.75 2.15
C PRO A 95 19.74 -17.04 1.67
#